data_AF-A0AAV8XVJ8-F1
#
_entry.id   AF-A0AAV8XVJ8-F1
#
_cell.length_a   1.000
_cell.length_b   1.000
_cell.length_c   1.000
_cell.angle_alpha   90.00
_cell.angle_beta   90.00
_cell.angle_gamma   90.00
#
_symmetry.space_group_name_H-M   'P 1'
#
loop_
_entity.id
_entity.type
_entity.pdbx_description
1 polymer ?
#
loop_
_entity_poly.entity_id
_entity_poly.type
_entity_poly.pdbx_seq_one_letter_code
_entity_poly.pdbx_strand_id
1 'polypeptide(L)'
;MHACLPYVAGVTDKLKKTLSKKNIGVRFRTVKKIQQVLSSNKDPVHRLLTKGVYELKCTCGKSYIGQTGRSIQCRIKEHQRHIRLGNIDKSAIAEHVHTNENHKIDYENIRVLDKTTRYYPRIIRESLEIMKNNNNFNREDGYRLSNTWRLAIPRTSDLECHGQPSSTDVQPNIAEPRYTG
;
A
#
# COMPACT_ATOMS: atom_id res chain seq x y z
N MET A 1 20.34 -37.27 2.89
CA MET A 1 19.09 -36.61 3.36
C MET A 1 19.43 -35.77 4.59
N HIS A 2 18.87 -34.56 4.72
CA HIS A 2 19.15 -33.67 5.86
C HIS A 2 17.87 -33.17 6.52
N ALA A 3 17.89 -33.03 7.84
CA ALA A 3 16.80 -32.46 8.63
C ALA A 3 17.24 -31.17 9.31
N CYS A 4 16.39 -30.14 9.29
CA CYS A 4 16.64 -28.88 10.00
C CYS A 4 15.73 -28.78 11.23
N LEU A 5 16.34 -28.67 12.42
CA LEU A 5 15.65 -28.62 13.70
C LEU A 5 15.99 -27.32 14.46
N PRO A 6 15.04 -26.74 15.24
CA PRO A 6 15.39 -25.70 16.18
C PRO A 6 16.34 -26.25 17.26
N TYR A 7 17.40 -25.53 17.63
CA TYR A 7 18.29 -25.98 18.70
C TYR A 7 17.59 -25.88 20.07
N VAL A 8 17.50 -27.00 20.78
CA VAL A 8 17.04 -27.10 22.17
C VAL A 8 18.03 -27.99 22.91
N ALA A 9 18.81 -27.39 23.80
CA ALA A 9 19.88 -28.07 24.52
C ALA A 9 19.40 -29.37 25.16
N GLY A 10 20.14 -30.45 24.95
CA GLY A 10 19.86 -31.77 25.51
C GLY A 10 18.83 -32.61 24.74
N VAL A 11 17.77 -32.00 24.17
CA VAL A 11 16.75 -32.73 23.39
C VAL A 11 17.22 -32.93 21.95
N THR A 12 17.59 -31.84 21.27
CA THR A 12 17.96 -31.91 19.85
C THR A 12 19.32 -32.57 19.63
N ASP A 13 20.16 -32.62 20.65
CA ASP A 13 21.44 -33.33 20.64
C ASP A 13 21.25 -34.85 20.63
N LYS A 14 20.33 -35.35 21.49
CA LYS A 14 19.93 -36.77 21.49
C LYS A 14 19.31 -37.17 20.16
N LEU A 15 18.42 -36.32 19.62
CA LEU A 15 17.80 -36.54 18.31
C LEU A 15 18.84 -36.57 17.18
N LYS A 16 19.80 -35.65 17.17
CA LYS A 16 20.91 -35.66 16.21
C LYS A 16 21.67 -36.99 16.28
N LYS A 17 22.02 -37.46 17.49
CA LYS A 17 22.74 -38.73 17.67
C LYS A 17 21.95 -39.93 17.12
N THR A 18 20.64 -40.00 17.36
CA THR A 18 19.78 -41.08 16.85
C THR A 18 19.60 -41.00 15.33
N LEU A 19 19.43 -39.81 14.78
CA LEU A 19 19.25 -39.59 13.34
C LEU A 19 20.53 -39.83 12.54
N SER A 20 21.70 -39.51 13.12
CA SER A 20 23.00 -39.81 12.51
C SER A 20 23.24 -41.31 12.32
N LYS A 21 22.75 -42.17 13.24
CA LYS A 21 22.80 -43.63 13.07
C LYS A 21 21.99 -44.12 11.86
N LYS A 22 20.96 -43.37 11.46
CA LYS A 22 20.14 -43.64 10.27
C LYS A 22 20.64 -42.88 9.03
N ASN A 23 21.87 -42.38 9.05
CA ASN A 23 22.50 -41.63 7.95
C ASN A 23 21.75 -40.33 7.56
N ILE A 24 21.05 -39.71 8.52
CA ILE A 24 20.36 -38.42 8.35
C ILE A 24 21.19 -37.34 9.05
N GLY A 25 21.72 -36.39 8.28
CA GLY A 25 22.48 -35.27 8.83
C GLY A 25 21.56 -34.18 9.38
N VAL A 26 21.68 -33.84 10.66
CA VAL A 26 20.88 -32.78 11.29
C VAL A 26 21.63 -31.45 11.29
N ARG A 27 20.97 -30.40 10.83
CA ARG A 27 21.42 -29.00 10.98
C ARG A 27 20.52 -28.28 11.97
N PHE A 28 21.13 -27.49 12.85
CA PHE A 28 20.39 -26.69 13.81
C PHE A 28 20.12 -25.29 13.27
N ARG A 29 18.90 -24.80 13.49
CA ARG A 29 18.52 -23.40 13.25
C ARG A 29 18.06 -22.77 14.56
N THR A 30 18.26 -21.47 14.70
CA THR A 30 17.68 -20.72 15.82
C THR A 30 16.18 -20.50 15.56
N VAL A 31 15.34 -20.54 16.60
CA VAL A 31 13.89 -20.31 16.47
C VAL A 31 13.60 -18.87 16.02
N LYS A 32 14.34 -17.90 16.58
CA LYS A 32 14.30 -16.49 16.20
C LYS A 32 15.71 -16.01 15.86
N LYS A 33 15.84 -15.24 14.78
CA LYS A 33 17.09 -14.52 14.47
C LYS A 33 17.22 -13.33 15.42
N ILE A 34 18.45 -12.94 15.75
CA ILE A 34 18.71 -11.74 16.57
C ILE A 34 17.99 -10.52 16.01
N GLN A 35 17.99 -10.34 14.67
CA GLN A 35 17.27 -9.27 13.98
C GLN A 35 15.76 -9.25 14.25
N GLN A 36 15.13 -10.39 14.59
CA GLN A 36 13.71 -10.46 14.92
C GLN A 36 13.44 -10.12 16.39
N VAL A 37 14.45 -10.21 17.25
CA VAL A 37 14.38 -9.85 18.68
C VAL A 37 14.72 -8.39 18.89
N LEU A 38 15.69 -7.89 18.12
CA LEU A 38 16.05 -6.47 18.13
C LEU A 38 14.96 -5.67 17.42
N SER A 39 14.38 -4.72 18.15
CA SER A 39 13.51 -3.72 17.55
C SER A 39 14.33 -2.78 16.66
N SER A 40 13.74 -2.29 15.59
CA SER A 40 14.38 -1.23 14.79
C SER A 40 14.43 0.05 15.62
N ASN A 41 15.62 0.43 16.07
CA ASN A 41 15.83 1.69 16.80
C ASN A 41 15.83 2.93 15.89
N LYS A 42 15.56 2.77 14.58
CA LYS A 42 15.47 3.89 13.65
C LYS A 42 14.13 4.61 13.79
N ASP A 43 14.17 5.93 13.66
CA ASP A 43 12.96 6.75 13.62
C ASP A 43 12.02 6.27 12.50
N PRO A 44 10.70 6.20 12.76
CA PRO A 44 9.72 5.89 11.74
C PRO A 44 9.78 6.91 10.60
N VAL A 45 10.12 6.44 9.40
CA VAL A 45 10.15 7.29 8.22
C VAL A 45 8.73 7.68 7.82
N HIS A 46 8.49 8.97 7.60
CA HIS A 46 7.20 9.48 7.14
C HIS A 46 6.72 8.75 5.87
N ARG A 47 5.42 8.46 5.78
CA ARG A 47 4.86 7.60 4.71
C ARG A 47 5.14 8.14 3.30
N LEU A 48 5.22 9.46 3.12
CA LEU A 48 5.50 10.07 1.81
C LEU A 48 6.99 10.09 1.44
N LEU A 49 7.89 9.86 2.40
CA LEU A 49 9.34 9.80 2.15
C LEU A 49 9.79 8.41 1.66
N THR A 50 8.86 7.46 1.55
CA THR A 50 9.15 6.11 1.06
C THR A 50 8.90 5.95 -0.44
N LYS A 51 9.52 4.92 -1.02
CA LYS A 51 9.26 4.44 -2.38
C LYS A 51 8.00 3.58 -2.38
N GLY A 52 7.34 3.44 -3.53
CA GLY A 52 6.19 2.55 -3.62
C GLY A 52 5.12 2.99 -4.61
N VAL A 53 3.89 2.54 -4.35
CA VAL A 53 2.69 2.81 -5.14
C VAL A 53 1.78 3.72 -4.32
N TYR A 54 1.23 4.74 -4.97
CA TYR A 54 0.37 5.73 -4.33
C TYR A 54 -0.84 6.04 -5.22
N GLU A 55 -1.88 6.56 -4.57
CA GLU A 55 -3.13 7.00 -5.19
C GLU A 55 -3.32 8.50 -4.90
N LEU A 56 -3.64 9.26 -5.95
CA LEU A 56 -4.05 10.66 -5.86
C LEU A 56 -5.48 10.78 -6.35
N LYS A 57 -6.35 11.41 -5.55
CA LYS A 57 -7.75 11.63 -5.92
C LYS A 57 -7.91 13.00 -6.54
N CYS A 58 -8.85 13.10 -7.48
CA CYS A 58 -9.32 14.34 -8.03
C CYS A 58 -10.70 14.66 -7.47
N THR A 59 -11.05 15.95 -7.41
CA THR A 59 -12.39 16.42 -7.04
C THR A 59 -13.50 15.88 -7.94
N CYS A 60 -13.17 15.43 -9.16
CA CYS A 60 -14.12 14.79 -10.08
C CYS A 60 -14.46 13.32 -9.74
N GLY A 61 -13.94 12.79 -8.62
CA GLY A 61 -14.17 11.41 -8.18
C GLY A 61 -13.27 10.36 -8.85
N LYS A 62 -12.49 10.76 -9.87
CA LYS A 62 -11.48 9.89 -10.48
C LYS A 62 -10.18 9.91 -9.68
N SER A 63 -9.38 8.86 -9.83
CA SER A 63 -8.08 8.75 -9.16
C SER A 63 -6.94 8.42 -10.14
N TYR A 64 -5.73 8.85 -9.80
CA TYR A 64 -4.51 8.45 -10.47
C TYR A 64 -3.71 7.52 -9.57
N ILE A 65 -3.25 6.40 -10.12
CA ILE A 65 -2.44 5.43 -9.40
C ILE A 65 -1.05 5.42 -10.05
N GLY A 66 -0.02 5.74 -9.27
CA GLY A 66 1.34 5.81 -9.79
C GLY A 66 2.34 5.08 -8.92
N GLN A 67 3.43 4.62 -9.54
CA GLN A 67 4.60 4.15 -8.81
C GLN A 67 5.77 5.13 -8.84
N THR A 68 6.65 5.01 -7.85
CA THR A 68 7.94 5.70 -7.86
C THR A 68 9.04 4.85 -7.23
N GLY A 69 10.21 4.86 -7.86
CA GLY A 69 11.46 4.33 -7.31
C GLY A 69 12.22 5.35 -6.43
N ARG A 70 11.73 6.59 -6.37
CA ARG A 70 12.17 7.67 -5.46
C ARG A 70 11.13 7.83 -4.35
N SER A 71 11.22 8.86 -3.52
CA SER A 71 10.14 9.15 -2.57
C SER A 71 8.85 9.58 -3.30
N ILE A 72 7.71 9.22 -2.73
CA ILE A 72 6.39 9.65 -3.20
C ILE A 72 6.32 11.19 -3.20
N GLN A 73 6.84 11.84 -2.16
CA GLN A 73 6.90 13.30 -2.06
C GLN A 73 7.63 13.95 -3.24
N CYS A 74 8.78 13.41 -3.66
CA CYS A 74 9.48 13.95 -4.83
C CYS A 74 8.64 13.81 -6.10
N ARG A 75 7.95 12.68 -6.28
CA ARG A 75 7.11 12.45 -7.45
C ARG A 75 5.91 13.41 -7.48
N ILE A 76 5.29 13.69 -6.34
CA ILE A 76 4.21 14.68 -6.23
C ILE A 76 4.69 16.07 -6.64
N LYS A 77 5.85 16.50 -6.15
CA LYS A 77 6.45 17.79 -6.52
C LYS A 77 6.72 17.89 -8.03
N GLU A 78 7.13 16.80 -8.67
CA GLU A 78 7.27 16.74 -10.13
C GLU A 78 5.93 16.96 -10.83
N HIS A 79 4.86 16.29 -10.39
CA HIS A 79 3.53 16.47 -10.94
C HIS A 79 3.03 17.91 -10.78
N GLN A 80 3.18 18.51 -9.60
CA GLN A 80 2.86 19.92 -9.35
C GLN A 80 3.65 20.85 -10.28
N ARG A 81 4.94 20.59 -10.47
CA ARG A 81 5.77 21.34 -11.42
C ARG A 81 5.27 21.19 -12.85
N HIS A 82 4.87 19.99 -13.27
CA HIS A 82 4.34 19.77 -14.63
C HIS A 82 3.00 20.48 -14.85
N ILE A 83 2.10 20.48 -13.87
CA ILE A 83 0.85 21.25 -13.91
C ILE A 83 1.16 22.74 -14.06
N ARG A 84 2.02 23.29 -13.18
CA ARG A 84 2.37 24.72 -13.21
C ARG A 84 2.99 25.16 -14.54
N LEU A 85 3.77 24.30 -15.18
CA LEU A 85 4.45 24.58 -16.44
C LEU A 85 3.62 24.18 -17.68
N GLY A 86 2.40 23.68 -17.52
CA GLY A 86 1.58 23.22 -18.65
C GLY A 86 2.17 22.04 -19.43
N ASN A 87 3.08 21.25 -18.83
CA ASN A 87 3.72 20.11 -19.48
C ASN A 87 2.79 18.89 -19.48
N ILE A 88 1.71 18.96 -20.26
CA ILE A 88 0.70 17.90 -20.32
C ILE A 88 1.33 16.57 -20.71
N ASP A 89 2.18 16.50 -21.73
CA ASP A 89 2.76 15.24 -22.24
C ASP A 89 3.60 14.47 -21.22
N LYS A 90 4.11 15.14 -20.18
CA LYS A 90 5.02 14.52 -19.19
C LYS A 90 4.27 13.90 -18.01
N SER A 91 2.99 14.20 -17.83
CA SER A 91 2.24 13.81 -16.63
C SER A 91 0.76 13.66 -16.94
N ALA A 92 0.22 12.45 -16.76
CA ALA A 92 -1.21 12.17 -16.86
C ALA A 92 -2.04 13.08 -15.93
N ILE A 93 -1.50 13.43 -14.76
CA ILE A 93 -2.13 14.39 -13.84
C ILE A 93 -2.16 15.80 -14.43
N ALA A 94 -1.11 16.21 -15.14
CA ALA A 94 -1.04 17.55 -15.71
C ALA A 94 -2.03 17.70 -16.87
N GLU A 95 -2.06 16.70 -17.75
CA GLU A 95 -3.10 16.56 -18.78
C GLU A 95 -4.50 16.56 -18.18
N HIS A 96 -4.77 15.72 -17.17
CA HIS A 96 -6.09 15.66 -16.54
C HIS A 96 -6.57 17.01 -15.99
N VAL A 97 -5.68 17.77 -15.34
CA VAL A 97 -6.01 19.08 -14.77
C VAL A 97 -6.15 20.16 -15.84
N HIS A 98 -5.36 20.11 -16.92
CA HIS A 98 -5.43 21.12 -18.00
C HIS A 98 -6.58 20.87 -18.98
N THR A 99 -6.91 19.62 -19.27
CA THR A 99 -7.95 19.27 -20.25
C THR A 99 -9.37 19.37 -19.67
N ASN A 100 -9.52 19.35 -18.34
CA ASN A 100 -10.82 19.41 -17.68
C ASN A 100 -10.92 20.64 -16.78
N GLU A 101 -11.96 21.45 -16.98
CA GLU A 101 -12.21 22.64 -16.16
C GLU A 101 -12.60 22.26 -14.71
N ASN A 102 -12.14 23.03 -13.72
CA ASN A 102 -12.43 22.83 -12.29
C ASN A 102 -11.91 21.54 -11.64
N HIS A 103 -10.99 20.82 -12.29
CA HIS A 103 -10.37 19.63 -11.72
C HIS A 103 -9.20 20.00 -10.79
N LYS A 104 -9.30 19.61 -9.51
CA LYS A 104 -8.24 19.82 -8.51
C LYS A 104 -7.82 18.49 -7.92
N ILE A 105 -6.51 18.31 -7.78
CA ILE A 105 -5.92 17.12 -7.15
C ILE A 105 -5.84 17.35 -5.65
N ASP A 106 -6.31 16.38 -4.87
CA ASP A 106 -6.16 16.36 -3.43
C ASP A 106 -4.74 15.92 -3.04
N TYR A 107 -3.93 16.89 -2.62
CA TYR A 107 -2.57 16.66 -2.13
C TYR A 107 -2.48 16.52 -0.61
N GLU A 108 -3.58 16.72 0.11
CA GLU A 108 -3.62 16.57 1.56
C GLU A 108 -3.86 15.10 1.91
N ASN A 109 -4.77 14.44 1.19
CA ASN A 109 -5.17 13.05 1.44
C ASN A 109 -4.51 12.04 0.48
N ILE A 110 -3.18 12.04 0.44
CA ILE A 110 -2.42 11.12 -0.43
C ILE A 110 -2.39 9.74 0.19
N ARG A 111 -2.90 8.75 -0.55
CA ARG A 111 -2.94 7.37 -0.06
C ARG A 111 -1.74 6.59 -0.56
N VAL A 112 -0.93 6.10 0.37
CA VAL A 112 0.16 5.16 0.07
C VAL A 112 -0.40 3.74 0.05
N LEU A 113 -0.50 3.15 -1.14
CA LEU A 113 -1.07 1.81 -1.36
C LEU A 113 -0.09 0.70 -1.02
N ASP A 114 1.20 0.93 -1.27
CA ASP A 114 2.26 -0.03 -0.99
C ASP A 114 3.62 0.67 -0.87
N LYS A 115 4.54 0.12 -0.06
CA LYS A 115 5.90 0.66 0.19
C LYS A 115 7.00 -0.16 -0.47
N THR A 116 6.67 -0.96 -1.48
CA THR A 116 7.62 -1.90 -2.08
C THR A 116 8.81 -1.20 -2.75
N THR A 117 10.01 -1.55 -2.29
CA THR A 117 11.28 -1.00 -2.77
C THR A 117 11.76 -1.67 -4.06
N ARG A 118 11.45 -2.96 -4.25
CA ARG A 118 11.85 -3.75 -5.41
C ARG A 118 11.09 -3.31 -6.66
N TYR A 119 11.80 -3.21 -7.79
CA TYR A 119 11.24 -2.71 -9.05
C TYR A 119 10.08 -3.57 -9.58
N TYR A 120 10.33 -4.86 -9.87
CA TYR A 120 9.33 -5.74 -10.47
C TYR A 120 8.04 -5.91 -9.63
N PRO A 121 8.12 -6.17 -8.31
CA PRO A 121 6.92 -6.23 -7.49
C PRO A 121 6.13 -4.92 -7.48
N ARG A 122 6.82 -3.77 -7.54
CA ARG A 122 6.16 -2.46 -7.54
C ARG A 122 5.40 -2.18 -8.84
N ILE A 123 5.96 -2.50 -10.01
CA ILE A 123 5.25 -2.34 -11.28
C ILE A 123 4.05 -3.29 -11.38
N ILE A 124 4.16 -4.52 -10.88
CA ILE A 124 3.05 -5.47 -10.82
C ILE A 124 1.96 -4.91 -9.89
N ARG A 125 2.35 -4.41 -8.72
CA ARG A 125 1.43 -3.84 -7.73
C ARG A 125 0.65 -2.64 -8.28
N GLU A 126 1.32 -1.72 -8.96
CA GLU A 126 0.68 -0.58 -9.63
C GLU A 126 -0.38 -1.06 -10.62
N SER A 127 -0.02 -2.01 -11.49
CA SER A 127 -0.92 -2.56 -12.50
C SER A 127 -2.15 -3.23 -11.88
N LEU A 128 -1.96 -3.98 -10.80
CA LEU A 128 -3.06 -4.59 -10.05
C LEU A 128 -4.00 -3.54 -9.44
N GLU A 129 -3.46 -2.43 -8.96
CA GLU A 129 -4.26 -1.34 -8.37
C GLU A 129 -5.00 -0.53 -9.44
N ILE A 130 -4.37 -0.27 -10.59
CA ILE A 130 -5.05 0.31 -11.76
C ILE A 130 -6.21 -0.59 -12.20
N MET A 131 -5.97 -1.91 -12.33
CA MET A 131 -7.00 -2.88 -12.70
C MET A 131 -8.16 -2.97 -11.70
N LYS A 132 -7.91 -2.75 -10.41
CA LYS A 132 -8.98 -2.74 -9.38
C LYS A 132 -9.89 -1.52 -9.50
N ASN A 133 -9.36 -0.42 -10.02
CA ASN A 133 -10.02 0.87 -9.97
C ASN A 133 -10.43 1.30 -11.38
N ASN A 134 -11.67 0.95 -11.76
CA ASN A 134 -12.19 1.27 -13.09
C ASN A 134 -12.35 2.79 -13.33
N ASN A 135 -12.41 3.61 -12.27
CA ASN A 135 -12.58 5.05 -12.36
C ASN A 135 -11.25 5.80 -12.21
N ASN A 136 -10.23 5.34 -12.94
CA ASN A 136 -8.91 5.99 -12.95
C ASN A 136 -8.70 6.83 -14.21
N PHE A 137 -7.77 7.80 -14.15
CA PHE A 137 -7.38 8.63 -15.30
C PHE A 137 -5.92 8.40 -15.72
N ASN A 138 -5.41 7.19 -15.49
CA ASN A 138 -4.11 6.81 -16.01
C ASN A 138 -4.15 6.73 -17.55
N ARG A 139 -3.02 7.04 -18.20
CA ARG A 139 -2.87 6.89 -19.66
C ARG A 139 -2.75 5.44 -20.11
N GLU A 140 -2.14 4.63 -19.26
CA GLU A 140 -1.76 3.25 -19.54
C GLU A 140 -2.22 2.38 -18.38
N ASP A 141 -2.61 1.14 -18.69
CA ASP A 141 -3.04 0.13 -17.70
C ASP A 141 -1.89 -0.44 -16.85
N GLY A 142 -0.67 0.08 -17.03
CA GLY A 142 0.55 -0.38 -16.40
C GLY A 142 1.18 -1.58 -17.11
N TYR A 143 1.84 -2.44 -16.32
CA TYR A 143 2.47 -3.66 -16.80
C TYR A 143 1.41 -4.69 -17.23
N ARG A 144 1.63 -5.33 -18.39
CA ARG A 144 0.71 -6.34 -18.93
C ARG A 144 0.69 -7.60 -18.06
N LEU A 145 -0.35 -7.74 -17.24
CA LEU A 145 -0.58 -8.91 -16.41
C LEU A 145 -1.28 -10.03 -17.20
N SER A 146 -1.01 -11.28 -16.84
CA SER A 146 -1.76 -12.44 -17.37
C SER A 146 -3.24 -12.33 -17.01
N ASN A 147 -4.11 -12.80 -17.89
CA ASN A 147 -5.56 -12.76 -17.68
C ASN A 147 -6.01 -13.56 -16.44
N THR A 148 -5.18 -14.47 -15.93
CA THR A 148 -5.42 -15.20 -14.68
C THR A 148 -5.59 -14.25 -13.47
N TRP A 149 -4.92 -13.11 -13.47
CA TRP A 149 -5.06 -12.12 -12.41
C TRP A 149 -6.44 -11.45 -12.38
N ARG A 150 -7.09 -11.31 -13.54
CA ARG A 150 -8.42 -10.71 -13.65
C ARG A 150 -9.49 -11.53 -12.93
N LEU A 151 -9.30 -12.86 -12.84
CA LEU A 151 -10.22 -13.76 -12.15
C LEU A 151 -10.09 -13.68 -10.62
N ALA A 152 -8.91 -13.32 -10.12
CA ALA A 152 -8.61 -13.33 -8.68
C ALA A 152 -8.89 -11.98 -7.99
N ILE A 153 -9.23 -10.93 -8.75
CA ILE A 153 -9.36 -9.57 -8.25
C ILE A 153 -10.85 -9.17 -8.23
N PRO A 154 -11.47 -8.98 -7.07
CA PRO A 154 -12.82 -8.42 -6.99
C PRO A 154 -12.79 -6.97 -7.50
N ARG A 155 -13.74 -6.60 -8.36
CA ARG A 155 -13.83 -5.24 -8.87
C ARG A 155 -14.49 -4.35 -7.82
N THR A 156 -14.08 -3.09 -7.77
CA THR A 156 -14.63 -2.11 -6.82
C THR A 156 -16.14 -1.89 -7.00
N SER A 157 -16.69 -2.16 -8.19
CA SER A 157 -18.15 -2.18 -8.44
C SER A 157 -18.90 -3.23 -7.64
N ASP A 158 -18.23 -4.30 -7.21
CA ASP A 158 -18.86 -5.47 -6.59
C ASP A 158 -18.94 -5.34 -5.05
N LEU A 159 -18.43 -4.21 -4.50
CA LEU A 159 -18.38 -3.93 -3.07
C LEU A 159 -19.38 -2.85 -2.62
N GLU A 160 -20.13 -2.23 -3.53
CA GLU A 160 -21.23 -1.31 -3.20
C GLU A 160 -22.56 -2.05 -3.06
N CYS A 161 -22.62 -3.05 -2.18
CA CYS A 161 -23.88 -3.55 -1.66
C CYS A 161 -23.63 -4.05 -0.24
N HIS A 162 -23.95 -3.21 0.75
CA HIS A 162 -24.50 -3.56 2.07
C HIS A 162 -24.38 -2.36 3.04
N GLY A 163 -25.47 -1.60 3.14
CA GLY A 163 -25.93 -0.97 4.39
C GLY A 163 -25.33 0.38 4.79
N GLN A 164 -25.94 1.47 4.34
CA GLN A 164 -26.04 2.66 5.20
C GLN A 164 -27.12 2.41 6.25
N PRO A 165 -26.85 2.52 7.57
CA PRO A 165 -27.91 2.81 8.51
C PRO A 165 -28.24 4.31 8.43
N SER A 166 -29.48 4.60 8.04
CA SER A 166 -30.11 5.91 8.18
C SER A 166 -30.12 6.33 9.65
N SER A 167 -29.45 7.43 9.96
CA SER A 167 -29.57 8.10 11.25
C SER A 167 -30.46 9.33 11.08
N THR A 168 -31.76 9.11 11.23
CA THR A 168 -32.69 10.16 11.66
C THR A 168 -32.75 10.15 13.18
N ASP A 169 -32.48 11.33 13.75
CA ASP A 169 -32.88 11.84 15.06
C ASP A 169 -32.40 11.13 16.34
N VAL A 170 -31.53 11.81 17.10
CA VAL A 170 -31.85 12.35 18.45
C VAL A 170 -30.81 13.45 18.78
N GLN A 171 -31.24 14.71 18.86
CA GLN A 171 -30.48 15.77 19.54
C GLN A 171 -30.63 15.62 21.07
N PRO A 172 -29.56 15.60 21.87
CA PRO A 172 -29.67 15.81 23.30
C PRO A 172 -29.68 17.31 23.61
N ASN A 173 -30.78 17.74 24.22
CA ASN A 173 -31.01 19.03 24.86
C ASN A 173 -29.84 19.43 25.77
N ILE A 174 -29.18 20.55 25.49
CA ILE A 174 -28.26 21.21 26.42
C ILE A 174 -29.10 22.13 27.30
N ALA A 175 -29.29 21.76 28.57
CA ALA A 175 -29.87 22.65 29.56
C ALA A 175 -28.83 23.71 29.98
N GLU A 176 -29.18 24.99 29.80
CA GLU A 176 -28.44 26.12 30.35
C GLU A 176 -28.58 26.20 31.88
N PRO A 177 -27.50 26.44 32.65
CA PRO A 177 -27.63 26.81 34.05
C PRO A 177 -27.98 28.30 34.16
N ARG A 178 -29.18 28.58 34.69
CA ARG A 178 -29.60 29.91 35.14
C ARG A 178 -28.69 30.38 36.28
N TYR A 179 -28.00 31.49 36.09
CA TYR A 179 -27.46 32.29 37.19
C TYR A 179 -28.60 33.10 37.81
N THR A 180 -28.91 32.84 39.08
CA THR A 180 -29.64 33.78 39.93
C THR A 180 -28.63 34.61 40.71
N GLY A 181 -28.79 35.94 40.68
CA GLY A 181 -28.17 36.83 41.66
C GLY A 181 -28.88 36.79 43.01
#